data_AF-A0A9X6YIV9-F1
#
_entry.id   AF-A0A9X6YIV9-F1
#
_cell.length_a   1.000
_cell.length_b   1.000
_cell.length_c   1.000
_cell.angle_alpha   90.00
_cell.angle_beta   90.00
_cell.angle_gamma   90.00
#
_symmetry.space_group_name_H-M   'P 1'
#
loop_
_entity.id
_entity.type
_entity.pdbx_description
1 polymer ?
#
loop_
_entity_poly.entity_id
_entity_poly.type
_entity_poly.pdbx_seq_one_letter_code
_entity_poly.pdbx_strand_id
1 'polypeptide(L)'
;MTDFIHSTETDYILPPTVLCDFYKTSHRPQYPKGTEVIYSTLTPRSNKFMPMIDKVVTFEIQSFVKEYLIGYFNKYFFARKKEDVVAEYARVIKFCLGEENPDTTHIAELHDLGYLPVRIKALKEGTLVPMRVPMMTIENTMPKFFWITNYLETLISAELWQGITSASIALQYRKILNKYAMRTVGNTDGVEFQGHDFSMRGMSSLQSAQKSGAGHLLSFVGTDTIPAILYLEKHYNANIEKELVGTSIPATEHSVMCANGQDEYEVFKRMITEVYPNGLVSIVSDTWDFWNIVAEIIPRLKEVIEKRDGKVVIRPDSGIPEDILCGKYIEDLTDPNYPDTKPEHMIDHFSEKLHEMDLCGDGYHGDEEYEFAFKLDGKYYRMTVDVDYNRHDKRYYYIESTKMRKVEEFTPSIEDLGLIEALWNIFGGSITEKGYKVLAPCIGAIYGDAITLERCETICERLAEKGFASTNVVFGIGSFTYQHNTRDTFGFAMKATYAVINGEEKLIYKDPKTDSGMKKSQKGRVVVLEEDGELKYIDGLNKEEQVSYFGKDQLEQVFFNGQLHRDESLQEIRERIEHKI
;
A
#
# COMPACT_ATOMS: atom_id res chain seq x y z
N MET A 1 -4.79 -55.56 7.57
CA MET A 1 -5.10 -54.95 8.87
C MET A 1 -4.32 -53.65 8.90
N THR A 2 -4.90 -52.47 8.73
CA THR A 2 -6.29 -52.01 8.85
C THR A 2 -6.41 -50.80 7.94
N ASP A 3 -7.28 -50.89 6.94
CA ASP A 3 -7.97 -49.71 6.39
C ASP A 3 -8.69 -48.98 7.52
N PHE A 4 -8.79 -47.65 7.43
CA PHE A 4 -9.91 -46.80 7.85
C PHE A 4 -9.42 -45.37 8.10
N ILE A 5 -9.25 -44.58 7.03
CA ILE A 5 -9.72 -43.19 7.04
C ILE A 5 -10.38 -42.95 5.69
N HIS A 6 -11.68 -43.26 5.62
CA HIS A 6 -12.56 -42.57 4.70
C HIS A 6 -12.64 -41.11 5.17
N SER A 7 -11.93 -40.19 4.50
CA SER A 7 -12.24 -38.76 4.66
C SER A 7 -13.53 -38.48 3.88
N THR A 8 -14.67 -38.64 4.55
CA THR A 8 -15.98 -38.16 4.09
C THR A 8 -16.17 -36.67 4.38
N GLU A 9 -15.10 -35.87 4.28
CA GLU A 9 -15.28 -34.42 4.18
C GLU A 9 -15.61 -34.14 2.72
N THR A 10 -16.90 -34.04 2.42
CA THR A 10 -17.32 -33.28 1.25
C THR A 10 -16.83 -31.85 1.48
N ASP A 11 -15.67 -31.51 0.93
CA ASP A 11 -15.18 -30.14 0.89
C ASP A 11 -16.35 -29.23 0.50
N TYR A 12 -16.65 -28.23 1.32
CA TYR A 12 -17.67 -27.25 0.98
C TYR A 12 -17.25 -26.55 -0.31
N ILE A 13 -18.00 -26.76 -1.40
CA ILE A 13 -17.71 -26.15 -2.69
C ILE A 13 -18.44 -24.81 -2.76
N LEU A 14 -17.69 -23.73 -2.97
CA LEU A 14 -18.25 -22.44 -3.36
C LEU A 14 -18.36 -22.42 -4.91
N PRO A 15 -19.57 -22.57 -5.49
CA PRO A 15 -19.69 -22.83 -6.93
C PRO A 15 -19.30 -21.61 -7.78
N PRO A 16 -18.48 -21.76 -8.84
CA PRO A 16 -18.10 -20.64 -9.71
C PRO A 16 -19.28 -19.92 -10.36
N THR A 17 -20.41 -20.64 -10.55
CA THR A 17 -21.64 -20.11 -11.14
C THR A 17 -22.35 -19.07 -10.28
N VAL A 18 -21.95 -18.87 -9.02
CA VAL A 18 -22.56 -17.89 -8.13
C VAL A 18 -21.55 -16.89 -7.57
N LEU A 19 -20.35 -16.82 -8.15
CA LEU A 19 -19.33 -15.80 -7.85
C LEU A 19 -19.64 -14.47 -8.53
N CYS A 20 -20.89 -14.02 -8.39
CA CYS A 20 -21.38 -12.79 -8.96
C CYS A 20 -22.44 -12.16 -8.07
N ASP A 21 -22.63 -10.85 -8.19
CA ASP A 21 -23.76 -10.18 -7.55
C ASP A 21 -25.09 -10.73 -8.10
N PHE A 22 -26.11 -10.89 -7.24
CA PHE A 22 -27.40 -11.49 -7.62
C PHE A 22 -28.02 -10.90 -8.89
N TYR A 23 -27.96 -9.58 -9.09
CA TYR A 23 -28.55 -8.94 -10.27
C TYR A 23 -27.95 -9.46 -11.60
N LYS A 24 -26.69 -9.92 -11.59
CA LYS A 24 -26.01 -10.49 -12.77
C LYS A 24 -26.62 -11.81 -13.23
N THR A 25 -27.24 -12.59 -12.35
CA THR A 25 -27.93 -13.84 -12.71
C THR A 25 -29.12 -13.59 -13.64
N SER A 26 -29.69 -12.38 -13.58
CA SER A 26 -30.84 -11.96 -14.37
C SER A 26 -30.49 -11.15 -15.63
N HIS A 27 -29.22 -10.85 -15.89
CA HIS A 27 -28.82 -9.96 -17.00
C HIS A 27 -28.95 -10.59 -18.38
N ARG A 28 -28.70 -11.91 -18.51
CA ARG A 28 -28.76 -12.61 -19.81
C ARG A 28 -30.06 -12.31 -20.58
N PRO A 29 -31.26 -12.43 -19.99
CA PRO A 29 -32.50 -12.05 -20.68
C PRO A 29 -32.77 -10.54 -20.77
N GLN A 30 -32.05 -9.69 -20.01
CA GLN A 30 -32.20 -8.22 -20.06
C GLN A 30 -31.42 -7.57 -21.20
N TYR A 31 -30.33 -8.21 -21.65
CA TYR A 31 -29.64 -7.76 -22.85
C TYR A 31 -30.58 -7.80 -24.07
N PRO A 32 -30.40 -6.89 -25.04
CA PRO A 32 -31.19 -6.90 -26.27
C PRO A 32 -31.16 -8.28 -26.94
N LYS A 33 -32.31 -8.70 -27.50
CA LYS A 33 -32.38 -9.94 -28.30
C LYS A 33 -31.39 -9.85 -29.46
N GLY A 34 -30.64 -10.95 -29.67
CA GLY A 34 -29.58 -11.02 -30.67
C GLY A 34 -28.25 -10.42 -30.23
N THR A 35 -28.01 -10.21 -28.93
CA THR A 35 -26.68 -9.83 -28.43
C THR A 35 -25.69 -10.97 -28.65
N GLU A 36 -24.54 -10.64 -29.23
CA GLU A 36 -23.49 -11.58 -29.62
C GLU A 36 -22.17 -11.27 -28.90
N VAL A 37 -21.85 -9.99 -28.72
CA VAL A 37 -20.60 -9.58 -28.06
C VAL A 37 -20.93 -8.55 -26.99
N ILE A 38 -20.28 -8.70 -25.83
CA ILE A 38 -20.13 -7.68 -24.81
C ILE A 38 -18.64 -7.50 -24.55
N TYR A 39 -18.18 -6.25 -24.61
CA TYR A 39 -16.82 -5.83 -24.35
C TYR A 39 -16.82 -4.81 -23.21
N SER A 40 -15.93 -5.01 -22.26
CA SER A 40 -15.81 -4.18 -21.05
C SER A 40 -14.37 -3.77 -20.77
N THR A 41 -14.21 -2.60 -20.15
CA THR A 41 -12.93 -2.04 -19.68
C THR A 41 -12.89 -2.04 -18.16
N LEU A 42 -11.72 -2.28 -17.56
CA LEU A 42 -11.41 -2.01 -16.15
C LEU A 42 -10.47 -0.80 -16.08
N THR A 43 -10.88 0.21 -15.31
CA THR A 43 -10.22 1.53 -15.29
C THR A 43 -10.14 2.08 -13.85
N PRO A 44 -8.97 2.54 -13.38
CA PRO A 44 -8.86 3.40 -12.20
C PRO A 44 -9.34 4.80 -12.58
N ARG A 45 -10.22 5.45 -11.82
CA ARG A 45 -10.93 6.66 -12.31
C ARG A 45 -10.58 7.96 -11.58
N SER A 46 -10.08 7.86 -10.35
CA SER A 46 -9.88 9.01 -9.48
C SER A 46 -8.90 8.65 -8.38
N ASN A 47 -8.08 9.61 -7.97
CA ASN A 47 -7.23 9.55 -6.78
C ASN A 47 -7.77 10.43 -5.65
N LYS A 48 -9.07 10.75 -5.64
CA LYS A 48 -9.67 11.68 -4.67
C LYS A 48 -9.35 11.32 -3.21
N PHE A 49 -9.33 10.02 -2.89
CA PHE A 49 -9.07 9.53 -1.52
C PHE A 49 -7.60 9.21 -1.26
N MET A 50 -6.73 9.34 -2.26
CA MET A 50 -5.29 9.13 -2.14
C MET A 50 -4.54 10.09 -3.09
N PRO A 51 -4.57 11.42 -2.84
CA PRO A 51 -4.08 12.41 -3.80
C PRO A 51 -2.59 12.31 -4.12
N MET A 52 -1.79 11.75 -3.19
CA MET A 52 -0.36 11.51 -3.37
C MET A 52 -0.03 10.50 -4.47
N ILE A 53 -1.02 9.77 -4.99
CA ILE A 53 -0.85 8.74 -6.02
C ILE A 53 -1.73 9.09 -7.23
N ASP A 54 -1.11 9.57 -8.30
CA ASP A 54 -1.78 9.96 -9.55
C ASP A 54 -1.76 8.86 -10.64
N LYS A 55 -0.92 7.83 -10.45
CA LYS A 55 -0.84 6.63 -11.29
C LYS A 55 -0.82 5.37 -10.43
N VAL A 56 -1.52 4.32 -10.86
CA VAL A 56 -1.57 3.02 -10.15
C VAL A 56 -0.71 1.98 -10.82
N VAL A 57 -0.14 1.05 -10.05
CA VAL A 57 0.64 -0.08 -10.55
C VAL A 57 -0.30 -1.18 -11.03
N THR A 58 -0.19 -1.61 -12.29
CA THR A 58 -0.93 -2.78 -12.79
C THR A 58 -0.41 -4.04 -12.11
N PHE A 59 -1.26 -4.85 -11.46
CA PHE A 59 -0.84 -6.07 -10.78
C PHE A 59 -2.02 -7.06 -10.63
N GLU A 60 -1.73 -8.33 -10.33
CA GLU A 60 -2.66 -9.43 -10.03
C GLU A 60 -3.52 -9.97 -11.17
N ILE A 61 -3.40 -9.45 -12.40
CA ILE A 61 -4.21 -9.91 -13.53
C ILE A 61 -3.82 -11.35 -13.90
N GLN A 62 -2.53 -11.65 -13.91
CA GLN A 62 -2.00 -12.98 -14.15
C GLN A 62 -2.37 -13.97 -13.04
N SER A 63 -2.20 -13.58 -11.77
CA SER A 63 -2.55 -14.46 -10.65
C SER A 63 -4.04 -14.74 -10.65
N PHE A 64 -4.89 -13.74 -10.91
CA PHE A 64 -6.33 -13.89 -11.09
C PHE A 64 -6.69 -14.88 -12.20
N VAL A 65 -6.04 -14.78 -13.36
CA VAL A 65 -6.26 -15.72 -14.47
C VAL A 65 -5.87 -17.15 -14.06
N LYS A 66 -4.66 -17.33 -13.52
CA LYS A 66 -4.13 -18.65 -13.10
C LYS A 66 -5.04 -19.27 -12.02
N GLU A 67 -5.37 -18.51 -11.00
CA GLU A 67 -6.11 -18.98 -9.83
C GLU A 67 -7.58 -19.21 -10.13
N TYR A 68 -8.28 -18.21 -10.67
CA TYR A 68 -9.72 -18.26 -10.81
C TYR A 68 -10.16 -18.79 -12.17
N LEU A 69 -9.78 -18.11 -13.25
CA LEU A 69 -10.32 -18.43 -14.58
C LEU A 69 -9.86 -19.80 -15.09
N ILE A 70 -8.68 -20.24 -14.66
CA ILE A 70 -8.14 -21.56 -14.99
C ILE A 70 -8.35 -22.51 -13.81
N GLY A 71 -7.62 -22.35 -12.71
CA GLY A 71 -7.60 -23.33 -11.61
C GLY A 71 -8.97 -23.58 -11.00
N TYR A 72 -9.64 -22.52 -10.53
CA TYR A 72 -10.89 -22.59 -9.79
C TYR A 72 -12.06 -23.08 -10.65
N PHE A 73 -12.21 -22.53 -11.86
CA PHE A 73 -13.24 -22.99 -12.80
C PHE A 73 -12.98 -24.42 -13.29
N ASN A 74 -11.73 -24.80 -13.59
CA ASN A 74 -11.45 -26.19 -13.97
C ASN A 74 -11.79 -27.15 -12.82
N LYS A 75 -11.39 -26.84 -11.59
CA LYS A 75 -11.62 -27.72 -10.43
C LYS A 75 -13.09 -27.78 -10.02
N TYR A 76 -13.75 -26.64 -9.89
CA TYR A 76 -15.08 -26.54 -9.26
C TYR A 76 -16.25 -26.37 -10.24
N PHE A 77 -15.98 -26.31 -11.55
CA PHE A 77 -17.01 -26.26 -12.59
C PHE A 77 -16.79 -27.34 -13.65
N PHE A 78 -15.73 -27.27 -14.46
CA PHE A 78 -15.57 -28.13 -15.64
C PHE A 78 -15.23 -29.60 -15.30
N ALA A 79 -14.43 -29.87 -14.26
CA ALA A 79 -14.09 -31.23 -13.85
C ALA A 79 -15.21 -31.94 -13.07
N ARG A 80 -16.26 -31.22 -12.68
CA ARG A 80 -17.39 -31.76 -11.92
C ARG A 80 -18.45 -32.32 -12.87
N LYS A 81 -19.30 -33.20 -12.34
CA LYS A 81 -20.49 -33.68 -13.08
C LYS A 81 -21.38 -32.48 -13.40
N LYS A 82 -21.83 -32.42 -14.65
CA LYS A 82 -22.69 -31.36 -15.17
C LYS A 82 -23.97 -31.22 -14.35
N GLU A 83 -24.56 -32.36 -13.98
CA GLU A 83 -25.81 -32.44 -13.24
C GLU A 83 -25.68 -31.75 -11.87
N ASP A 84 -24.56 -31.94 -11.17
CA ASP A 84 -24.32 -31.34 -9.86
C ASP A 84 -24.18 -29.82 -9.97
N VAL A 85 -23.39 -29.35 -10.94
CA VAL A 85 -23.16 -27.91 -11.20
C VAL A 85 -24.47 -27.19 -11.54
N VAL A 86 -25.26 -27.78 -12.45
CA VAL A 86 -26.55 -27.22 -12.87
C VAL A 86 -27.55 -27.22 -11.71
N ALA A 87 -27.62 -28.31 -10.94
CA ALA A 87 -28.52 -28.41 -9.79
C ALA A 87 -28.17 -27.41 -8.69
N GLU A 88 -26.88 -27.15 -8.43
CA GLU A 88 -26.44 -26.15 -7.46
C GLU A 88 -26.85 -24.74 -7.85
N TYR A 89 -26.61 -24.35 -9.10
CA TYR A 89 -27.04 -23.05 -9.61
C TYR A 89 -28.57 -22.92 -9.53
N ALA A 90 -29.32 -23.92 -10.04
CA ALA A 90 -30.77 -23.93 -10.00
C ALA A 90 -31.31 -23.77 -8.57
N ARG A 91 -30.70 -24.48 -7.60
CA ARG A 91 -31.10 -24.40 -6.19
C ARG A 91 -30.97 -22.98 -5.65
N VAL A 92 -29.83 -22.32 -5.88
CA VAL A 92 -29.61 -20.94 -5.41
C VAL A 92 -30.62 -19.99 -6.04
N ILE A 93 -30.83 -20.05 -7.35
CA ILE A 93 -31.78 -19.15 -8.02
C ILE A 93 -33.21 -19.40 -7.54
N LYS A 94 -33.64 -20.66 -7.44
CA LYS A 94 -34.99 -21.02 -7.00
C LYS A 94 -35.31 -20.47 -5.61
N PHE A 95 -34.44 -20.74 -4.64
CA PHE A 95 -34.75 -20.41 -3.25
C PHE A 95 -34.41 -18.96 -2.88
N CYS A 96 -33.45 -18.32 -3.55
CA CYS A 96 -33.07 -16.94 -3.25
C CYS A 96 -33.86 -15.91 -4.06
N LEU A 97 -34.33 -16.25 -5.27
CA LEU A 97 -35.12 -15.35 -6.12
C LEU A 97 -36.59 -15.78 -6.30
N GLY A 98 -37.00 -16.93 -5.75
CA GLY A 98 -38.38 -17.41 -5.83
C GLY A 98 -38.80 -17.92 -7.22
N GLU A 99 -37.84 -18.24 -8.08
CA GLU A 99 -38.11 -18.76 -9.43
C GLU A 99 -38.34 -20.28 -9.38
N GLU A 100 -39.56 -20.73 -9.69
CA GLU A 100 -39.93 -22.15 -9.50
C GLU A 100 -39.12 -23.08 -10.42
N ASN A 101 -38.82 -22.62 -11.65
CA ASN A 101 -38.08 -23.38 -12.67
C ASN A 101 -36.98 -22.52 -13.32
N PRO A 102 -35.83 -22.30 -12.65
CA PRO A 102 -34.76 -21.46 -13.17
C PRO A 102 -34.20 -21.96 -14.51
N ASP A 103 -34.03 -21.06 -15.48
CA ASP A 103 -33.33 -21.37 -16.73
C ASP A 103 -31.84 -21.63 -16.45
N THR A 104 -31.42 -22.88 -16.64
CA THR A 104 -30.03 -23.33 -16.45
C THR A 104 -29.33 -23.69 -17.76
N THR A 105 -30.00 -23.49 -18.91
CA THR A 105 -29.47 -23.90 -20.22
C THR A 105 -28.08 -23.31 -20.49
N HIS A 106 -27.90 -22.02 -20.22
CA HIS A 106 -26.63 -21.32 -20.42
C HIS A 106 -25.47 -21.86 -19.55
N ILE A 107 -25.77 -22.36 -18.34
CA ILE A 107 -24.78 -23.00 -17.47
C ILE A 107 -24.41 -24.38 -17.99
N ALA A 108 -25.42 -25.18 -18.37
CA ALA A 108 -25.22 -26.49 -18.97
C ALA A 108 -24.40 -26.41 -20.27
N GLU A 109 -24.69 -25.42 -21.12
CA GLU A 109 -23.99 -25.19 -22.38
C GLU A 109 -22.55 -24.69 -22.18
N LEU A 110 -22.30 -23.89 -21.13
CA LEU A 110 -20.94 -23.49 -20.77
C LEU A 110 -20.15 -24.70 -20.25
N HIS A 111 -20.77 -25.56 -19.45
CA HIS A 111 -20.15 -26.79 -18.97
C HIS A 111 -19.76 -27.71 -20.12
N ASP A 112 -20.66 -27.92 -21.10
CA ASP A 112 -20.39 -28.71 -22.31
C ASP A 112 -19.22 -28.14 -23.14
N LEU A 113 -18.99 -26.83 -23.10
CA LEU A 113 -17.88 -26.20 -23.81
C LEU A 113 -16.51 -26.57 -23.20
N GLY A 114 -16.45 -26.79 -21.88
CA GLY A 114 -15.24 -27.23 -21.18
C GLY A 114 -14.20 -26.15 -20.87
N TYR A 115 -14.45 -24.87 -21.21
CA TYR A 115 -13.59 -23.73 -20.88
C TYR A 115 -14.37 -22.42 -20.85
N LEU A 116 -13.79 -21.35 -20.28
CA LEU A 116 -14.37 -20.00 -20.30
C LEU A 116 -14.10 -19.29 -21.64
N PRO A 117 -15.13 -18.97 -22.46
CA PRO A 117 -14.96 -18.37 -23.78
C PRO A 117 -14.82 -16.85 -23.71
N VAL A 118 -13.73 -16.38 -23.08
CA VAL A 118 -13.41 -14.95 -22.99
C VAL A 118 -11.97 -14.67 -23.43
N ARG A 119 -11.75 -13.44 -23.90
CA ARG A 119 -10.43 -12.85 -24.12
C ARG A 119 -10.22 -11.74 -23.11
N ILE A 120 -9.06 -11.72 -22.47
CA ILE A 120 -8.59 -10.61 -21.64
C ILE A 120 -7.33 -10.02 -22.27
N LYS A 121 -7.33 -8.71 -22.47
CA LYS A 121 -6.10 -7.94 -22.77
C LYS A 121 -5.79 -7.03 -21.58
N ALA A 122 -4.53 -6.83 -21.26
CA ALA A 122 -4.11 -5.93 -20.18
C ALA A 122 -2.75 -5.29 -20.45
N LEU A 123 -2.50 -4.17 -19.77
CA LEU A 123 -1.15 -3.63 -19.62
C LEU A 123 -0.27 -4.66 -18.91
N LYS A 124 1.04 -4.63 -19.17
CA LYS A 124 2.00 -5.47 -18.46
C LYS A 124 1.99 -5.12 -16.96
N GLU A 125 2.16 -6.10 -16.09
CA GLU A 125 2.16 -5.84 -14.64
C GLU A 125 3.36 -4.99 -14.22
N GLY A 126 3.30 -4.20 -13.15
CA GLY A 126 4.33 -3.19 -12.84
C GLY A 126 4.25 -1.89 -13.66
N THR A 127 3.45 -1.84 -14.73
CA THR A 127 3.21 -0.59 -15.48
C THR A 127 2.39 0.41 -14.66
N LEU A 128 2.83 1.67 -14.61
CA LEU A 128 2.11 2.79 -14.00
C LEU A 128 1.02 3.34 -14.93
N VAL A 129 -0.22 3.26 -14.48
CA VAL A 129 -1.42 3.62 -15.23
C VAL A 129 -1.98 4.93 -14.71
N PRO A 130 -2.01 6.00 -15.53
CA PRO A 130 -2.68 7.24 -15.16
C PRO A 130 -4.17 7.02 -14.89
N MET A 131 -4.73 7.84 -13.99
CA MET A 131 -6.18 7.83 -13.77
C MET A 131 -6.93 8.02 -15.10
N ARG A 132 -7.99 7.24 -15.26
CA ARG A 132 -8.89 7.17 -16.43
C ARG A 132 -8.36 6.43 -17.65
N VAL A 133 -7.12 5.94 -17.63
CA VAL A 133 -6.60 5.04 -18.68
C VAL A 133 -7.03 3.60 -18.38
N PRO A 134 -7.67 2.88 -19.32
CA PRO A 134 -8.01 1.47 -19.14
C PRO A 134 -6.77 0.60 -18.92
N MET A 135 -6.77 -0.23 -17.89
CA MET A 135 -5.65 -1.16 -17.61
C MET A 135 -5.90 -2.57 -18.14
N MET A 136 -7.18 -2.95 -18.29
CA MET A 136 -7.59 -4.27 -18.74
C MET A 136 -8.89 -4.17 -19.54
N THR A 137 -9.06 -5.07 -20.51
CA THR A 137 -10.29 -5.26 -21.29
C THR A 137 -10.68 -6.72 -21.29
N ILE A 138 -11.98 -7.00 -21.37
CA ILE A 138 -12.52 -8.34 -21.43
C ILE A 138 -13.69 -8.40 -22.41
N GLU A 139 -13.74 -9.46 -23.21
CA GLU A 139 -14.84 -9.75 -24.14
C GLU A 139 -15.12 -11.25 -24.24
N ASN A 140 -16.35 -11.62 -24.55
CA ASN A 140 -16.68 -13.00 -24.90
C ASN A 140 -16.20 -13.31 -26.33
N THR A 141 -15.78 -14.54 -26.57
CA THR A 141 -15.23 -14.99 -27.86
C THR A 141 -16.24 -15.78 -28.69
N MET A 142 -17.40 -16.10 -28.11
CA MET A 142 -18.47 -16.86 -28.75
C MET A 142 -19.83 -16.18 -28.53
N PRO A 143 -20.64 -15.98 -29.59
CA PRO A 143 -21.92 -15.27 -29.52
C PRO A 143 -22.88 -15.77 -28.44
N LYS A 144 -22.98 -17.10 -28.32
CA LYS A 144 -23.86 -17.78 -27.37
C LYS A 144 -23.58 -17.44 -25.90
N PHE A 145 -22.36 -16.99 -25.60
CA PHE A 145 -21.88 -16.71 -24.24
C PHE A 145 -21.67 -15.22 -23.98
N PHE A 146 -22.36 -14.32 -24.71
CA PHE A 146 -22.26 -12.87 -24.51
C PHE A 146 -22.43 -12.40 -23.06
N TRP A 147 -23.21 -13.13 -22.28
CA TRP A 147 -23.52 -12.81 -20.89
C TRP A 147 -22.31 -12.93 -19.95
N ILE A 148 -21.31 -13.75 -20.29
CA ILE A 148 -20.25 -14.12 -19.36
C ILE A 148 -19.27 -12.98 -19.08
N THR A 149 -19.07 -12.05 -20.03
CA THR A 149 -18.16 -10.91 -19.89
C THR A 149 -18.44 -10.11 -18.62
N ASN A 150 -19.69 -9.72 -18.40
CA ASN A 150 -20.09 -8.96 -17.22
C ASN A 150 -20.53 -9.83 -16.06
N TYR A 151 -20.69 -11.14 -16.27
CA TYR A 151 -20.92 -12.08 -15.18
C TYR A 151 -19.68 -12.18 -14.28
N LEU A 152 -18.49 -12.18 -14.89
CA LEU A 152 -17.19 -12.22 -14.20
C LEU A 152 -16.80 -10.91 -13.51
N GLU A 153 -17.51 -9.80 -13.77
CA GLU A 153 -17.16 -8.48 -13.22
C GLU A 153 -17.06 -8.45 -11.70
N THR A 154 -17.97 -9.11 -10.97
CA THR A 154 -17.95 -9.10 -9.50
C THR A 154 -16.69 -9.78 -8.98
N LEU A 155 -16.36 -10.96 -9.51
CA LEU A 155 -15.16 -11.70 -9.14
C LEU A 155 -13.89 -10.91 -9.51
N ILE A 156 -13.80 -10.36 -10.73
CA ILE A 156 -12.71 -9.46 -11.13
C ILE A 156 -12.56 -8.28 -10.15
N SER A 157 -13.68 -7.65 -9.81
CA SER A 157 -13.68 -6.46 -8.95
C SER A 157 -13.33 -6.78 -7.50
N ALA A 158 -13.72 -7.96 -7.00
CA ALA A 158 -13.40 -8.41 -5.65
C ALA A 158 -11.92 -8.79 -5.52
N GLU A 159 -11.35 -9.38 -6.57
CA GLU A 159 -10.03 -10.02 -6.50
C GLU A 159 -8.85 -9.13 -6.90
N LEU A 160 -9.04 -8.09 -7.73
CA LEU A 160 -7.91 -7.31 -8.28
C LEU A 160 -7.57 -6.02 -7.52
N TRP A 161 -8.56 -5.34 -6.92
CA TRP A 161 -8.36 -3.97 -6.45
C TRP A 161 -7.32 -3.86 -5.33
N GLN A 162 -7.23 -4.86 -4.44
CA GLN A 162 -6.45 -4.78 -3.22
C GLN A 162 -4.93 -4.88 -3.49
N GLY A 163 -4.47 -5.84 -4.30
CA GLY A 163 -3.05 -5.95 -4.64
C GLY A 163 -2.57 -4.77 -5.49
N ILE A 164 -3.38 -4.32 -6.46
CA ILE A 164 -3.11 -3.09 -7.24
C ILE A 164 -2.94 -1.88 -6.32
N THR A 165 -3.82 -1.73 -5.32
CA THR A 165 -3.76 -0.63 -4.36
C THR A 165 -2.51 -0.73 -3.47
N SER A 166 -2.23 -1.92 -2.95
CA SER A 166 -1.06 -2.16 -2.07
C SER A 166 0.26 -1.92 -2.80
N ALA A 167 0.38 -2.40 -4.04
CA ALA A 167 1.54 -2.15 -4.90
C ALA A 167 1.74 -0.65 -5.18
N SER A 168 0.66 0.08 -5.45
CA SER A 168 0.72 1.52 -5.70
C SER A 168 1.16 2.30 -4.47
N ILE A 169 0.65 1.94 -3.29
CA ILE A 169 1.03 2.55 -2.01
C ILE A 169 2.50 2.24 -1.68
N ALA A 170 2.93 0.97 -1.80
CA ALA A 170 4.31 0.57 -1.54
C ALA A 170 5.29 1.33 -2.45
N LEU A 171 4.96 1.49 -3.74
CA LEU A 171 5.75 2.30 -4.65
C LEU A 171 5.85 3.76 -4.19
N GLN A 172 4.77 4.33 -3.65
CA GLN A 172 4.79 5.70 -3.15
C GLN A 172 5.69 5.85 -1.91
N TYR A 173 5.71 4.89 -1.00
CA TYR A 173 6.73 4.86 0.07
C TYR A 173 8.13 4.78 -0.51
N ARG A 174 8.36 3.89 -1.48
CA ARG A 174 9.67 3.71 -2.11
C ARG A 174 10.18 5.01 -2.75
N LYS A 175 9.31 5.78 -3.41
CA LYS A 175 9.65 7.11 -3.95
C LYS A 175 10.01 8.12 -2.87
N ILE A 176 9.24 8.18 -1.78
CA ILE A 176 9.54 9.06 -0.63
C ILE A 176 10.92 8.69 -0.07
N LEU A 177 11.15 7.42 0.23
CA LEU A 177 12.40 6.96 0.83
C LEU A 177 13.60 7.17 -0.12
N ASN A 178 13.45 6.94 -1.42
CA ASN A 178 14.50 7.23 -2.40
C ASN A 178 14.82 8.73 -2.48
N LYS A 179 13.81 9.61 -2.47
CA LYS A 179 14.01 11.07 -2.42
C LYS A 179 14.90 11.47 -1.24
N TYR A 180 14.63 10.94 -0.05
CA TYR A 180 15.40 11.28 1.15
C TYR A 180 16.76 10.57 1.24
N ALA A 181 16.87 9.33 0.75
CA ALA A 181 18.15 8.63 0.65
C ALA A 181 19.10 9.36 -0.32
N MET A 182 18.61 9.80 -1.48
CA MET A 182 19.40 10.62 -2.41
C MET A 182 19.81 11.97 -1.81
N ARG A 183 18.92 12.63 -1.05
CA ARG A 183 19.22 13.90 -0.37
C ARG A 183 20.30 13.73 0.70
N THR A 184 20.18 12.72 1.54
CA THR A 184 20.95 12.60 2.78
C THR A 184 22.16 11.68 2.69
N VAL A 185 22.15 10.71 1.78
CA VAL A 185 23.24 9.74 1.56
C VAL A 185 23.87 9.92 0.18
N GLY A 186 23.06 10.15 -0.85
CA GLY A 186 23.53 10.33 -2.24
C GLY A 186 23.35 9.11 -3.14
N ASN A 187 22.78 8.02 -2.63
CA ASN A 187 22.35 6.83 -3.37
C ASN A 187 21.09 6.25 -2.72
N THR A 188 20.53 5.21 -3.34
CA THR A 188 19.32 4.51 -2.87
C THR A 188 19.61 3.09 -2.39
N ASP A 189 20.87 2.75 -2.13
CA ASP A 189 21.28 1.41 -1.75
C ASP A 189 20.63 1.03 -0.41
N GLY A 190 19.99 -0.13 -0.35
CA GLY A 190 19.35 -0.64 0.85
C GLY A 190 17.98 -0.03 1.18
N VAL A 191 17.46 0.91 0.37
CA VAL A 191 16.09 1.42 0.54
C VAL A 191 15.06 0.29 0.39
N GLU A 192 15.40 -0.83 -0.25
CA GLU A 192 14.51 -1.97 -0.48
C GLU A 192 14.18 -2.71 0.82
N PHE A 193 14.98 -2.47 1.86
CA PHE A 193 14.77 -2.95 3.22
C PHE A 193 14.16 -1.89 4.16
N GLN A 194 14.02 -0.63 3.73
CA GLN A 194 13.51 0.45 4.59
C GLN A 194 11.99 0.41 4.77
N GLY A 195 11.24 -0.18 3.84
CA GLY A 195 9.83 -0.52 4.04
C GLY A 195 9.71 -2.00 4.38
N HIS A 196 9.15 -2.33 5.55
CA HIS A 196 8.97 -3.71 6.00
C HIS A 196 7.49 -4.00 6.25
N ASP A 197 6.91 -4.96 5.56
CA ASP A 197 5.48 -5.29 5.70
C ASP A 197 5.15 -6.00 7.02
N PHE A 198 4.34 -5.36 7.87
CA PHE A 198 3.82 -5.86 9.15
C PHE A 198 2.29 -6.11 9.11
N SER A 199 1.70 -6.16 7.91
CA SER A 199 0.25 -6.04 7.77
C SER A 199 -0.55 -7.31 8.03
N MET A 200 0.03 -8.51 7.86
CA MET A 200 -0.69 -9.80 7.81
C MET A 200 -1.80 -9.94 8.86
N ARG A 201 -1.48 -9.68 10.14
CA ARG A 201 -2.42 -9.89 11.27
C ARG A 201 -3.63 -8.95 11.24
N GLY A 202 -3.53 -7.83 10.54
CA GLY A 202 -4.60 -6.85 10.40
C GLY A 202 -5.33 -6.90 9.06
N MET A 203 -5.03 -7.89 8.21
CA MET A 203 -5.73 -8.09 6.95
C MET A 203 -7.04 -8.86 7.16
N SER A 204 -8.02 -8.64 6.28
CA SER A 204 -9.35 -9.26 6.40
C SER A 204 -9.39 -10.77 6.18
N SER A 205 -8.36 -11.34 5.56
CA SER A 205 -8.24 -12.78 5.30
C SER A 205 -6.79 -13.15 4.96
N LEU A 206 -6.49 -14.46 4.98
CA LEU A 206 -5.20 -14.98 4.51
C LEU A 206 -4.94 -14.59 3.04
N GLN A 207 -5.97 -14.66 2.20
CA GLN A 207 -5.84 -14.29 0.80
C GLN A 207 -5.55 -12.80 0.64
N SER A 208 -6.24 -11.93 1.38
CA SER A 208 -5.97 -10.50 1.41
C SER A 208 -4.52 -10.22 1.83
N ALA A 209 -4.00 -10.94 2.83
CA ALA A 209 -2.61 -10.81 3.26
C ALA A 209 -1.60 -11.23 2.19
N GLN A 210 -1.83 -12.37 1.53
CA GLN A 210 -0.98 -12.83 0.42
C GLN A 210 -0.89 -11.80 -0.69
N LYS A 211 -2.04 -11.29 -1.14
CA LYS A 211 -2.15 -10.34 -2.26
C LYS A 211 -1.54 -8.98 -1.93
N SER A 212 -1.87 -8.45 -0.75
CA SER A 212 -1.37 -7.16 -0.30
C SER A 212 0.15 -7.20 -0.09
N GLY A 213 0.66 -8.21 0.61
CA GLY A 213 2.10 -8.41 0.81
C GLY A 213 2.84 -8.66 -0.51
N ALA A 214 2.26 -9.39 -1.45
CA ALA A 214 2.85 -9.56 -2.78
C ALA A 214 2.96 -8.24 -3.55
N GLY A 215 1.95 -7.37 -3.43
CA GLY A 215 2.00 -6.00 -3.95
C GLY A 215 3.10 -5.16 -3.29
N HIS A 216 3.26 -5.26 -1.96
CA HIS A 216 4.36 -4.60 -1.22
C HIS A 216 5.73 -5.03 -1.73
N LEU A 217 5.92 -6.35 -1.92
CA LEU A 217 7.17 -6.93 -2.38
C LEU A 217 7.54 -6.54 -3.82
N LEU A 218 6.71 -5.83 -4.56
CA LEU A 218 7.11 -5.26 -5.84
C LEU A 218 8.07 -4.08 -5.69
N SER A 219 8.04 -3.36 -4.57
CA SER A 219 8.87 -2.17 -4.30
C SER A 219 9.87 -2.35 -3.16
N PHE A 220 9.68 -3.39 -2.33
CA PHE A 220 10.51 -3.70 -1.17
C PHE A 220 10.78 -5.20 -1.10
N VAL A 221 11.66 -5.59 -0.18
CA VAL A 221 12.00 -7.00 0.10
C VAL A 221 11.79 -7.37 1.58
N GLY A 222 11.55 -6.41 2.48
CA GLY A 222 11.25 -6.70 3.89
C GLY A 222 9.79 -7.09 4.12
N THR A 223 9.51 -8.27 4.69
CA THR A 223 8.14 -8.67 5.04
C THR A 223 8.08 -9.69 6.16
N ASP A 224 7.13 -9.53 7.08
CA ASP A 224 6.71 -10.58 8.03
C ASP A 224 5.47 -11.33 7.54
N THR A 225 4.89 -10.93 6.40
CA THR A 225 3.81 -11.64 5.72
C THR A 225 4.38 -12.79 4.88
N ILE A 226 4.90 -13.82 5.54
CA ILE A 226 5.53 -15.01 4.90
C ILE A 226 4.71 -15.56 3.71
N PRO A 227 3.37 -15.69 3.78
CA PRO A 227 2.59 -16.22 2.66
C PRO A 227 2.66 -15.40 1.37
N ALA A 228 3.04 -14.12 1.42
CA ALA A 228 3.24 -13.28 0.23
C ALA A 228 4.39 -13.79 -0.66
N ILE A 229 5.46 -14.29 -0.03
CA ILE A 229 6.61 -14.88 -0.74
C ILE A 229 6.14 -16.10 -1.54
N LEU A 230 5.42 -17.01 -0.88
CA LEU A 230 4.91 -18.24 -1.50
C LEU A 230 3.85 -17.95 -2.59
N TYR A 231 3.09 -16.86 -2.43
CA TYR A 231 2.16 -16.40 -3.46
C TYR A 231 2.91 -15.98 -4.74
N LEU A 232 4.04 -15.27 -4.59
CA LEU A 232 4.88 -14.88 -5.73
C LEU A 232 5.54 -16.10 -6.40
N GLU A 233 5.97 -17.12 -5.65
CA GLU A 233 6.47 -18.36 -6.24
C GLU A 233 5.40 -19.09 -7.05
N LYS A 234 4.18 -19.19 -6.51
CA LYS A 234 3.05 -19.87 -7.15
C LYS A 234 2.57 -19.15 -8.42
N HIS A 235 2.55 -17.82 -8.42
CA HIS A 235 1.86 -17.04 -9.46
C HIS A 235 2.78 -16.30 -10.42
N TYR A 236 4.03 -16.03 -10.02
CA TYR A 236 4.95 -15.14 -10.73
C TYR A 236 6.35 -15.73 -10.92
N ASN A 237 6.47 -17.07 -10.90
CA ASN A 237 7.71 -17.80 -11.19
C ASN A 237 8.90 -17.37 -10.32
N ALA A 238 8.63 -16.75 -9.17
CA ALA A 238 9.65 -16.36 -8.22
C ALA A 238 10.30 -17.61 -7.64
N ASN A 239 11.57 -17.52 -7.26
CA ASN A 239 12.27 -18.65 -6.65
C ASN A 239 13.17 -18.20 -5.50
N ILE A 240 12.76 -18.49 -4.27
CA ILE A 240 13.48 -18.06 -3.06
C ILE A 240 14.89 -18.65 -2.93
N GLU A 241 15.19 -19.73 -3.67
CA GLU A 241 16.53 -20.35 -3.70
C GLU A 241 17.47 -19.65 -4.70
N LYS A 242 16.95 -18.81 -5.60
CA LYS A 242 17.71 -18.19 -6.70
C LYS A 242 17.72 -16.66 -6.68
N GLU A 243 16.72 -16.04 -6.08
CA GLU A 243 16.59 -14.58 -6.03
C GLU A 243 16.04 -14.11 -4.68
N LEU A 244 16.27 -12.84 -4.35
CA LEU A 244 15.71 -12.22 -3.15
C LEU A 244 14.25 -11.84 -3.39
N VAL A 245 13.33 -12.77 -3.09
CA VAL A 245 11.88 -12.53 -3.21
C VAL A 245 11.35 -11.69 -2.05
N GLY A 246 11.67 -12.08 -0.82
CA GLY A 246 11.32 -11.36 0.40
C GLY A 246 12.10 -11.95 1.58
N THR A 247 12.33 -11.16 2.62
CA THR A 247 13.16 -11.55 3.76
C THR A 247 12.66 -10.90 5.05
N SER A 248 13.10 -11.48 6.17
CA SER A 248 12.96 -10.88 7.50
C SER A 248 14.19 -11.19 8.36
N ILE A 249 14.17 -10.71 9.60
CA ILE A 249 15.19 -10.97 10.63
C ILE A 249 14.51 -11.51 11.89
N PRO A 250 15.24 -12.20 12.77
CA PRO A 250 14.72 -12.49 14.10
C PRO A 250 14.26 -11.22 14.82
N ALA A 251 13.03 -11.24 15.34
CA ALA A 251 12.43 -10.14 16.05
C ALA A 251 11.68 -10.63 17.29
N THR A 252 11.71 -9.87 18.38
CA THR A 252 10.84 -10.13 19.54
C THR A 252 9.47 -9.48 19.36
N GLU A 253 8.50 -9.92 20.17
CA GLU A 253 7.24 -9.22 20.41
C GLU A 253 7.02 -9.09 21.92
N HIS A 254 6.01 -8.32 22.35
CA HIS A 254 5.79 -8.03 23.77
C HIS A 254 5.62 -9.30 24.61
N SER A 255 5.00 -10.36 24.07
CA SER A 255 4.84 -11.63 24.78
C SER A 255 6.19 -12.27 25.13
N VAL A 256 7.17 -12.19 24.23
CA VAL A 256 8.53 -12.69 24.44
C VAL A 256 9.23 -11.84 25.49
N MET A 257 9.11 -10.51 25.41
CA MET A 257 9.77 -9.61 26.36
C MET A 257 9.21 -9.80 27.78
N CYS A 258 7.88 -9.75 27.95
CA CYS A 258 7.24 -9.80 29.25
C CYS A 258 7.29 -11.19 29.91
N ALA A 259 7.38 -12.28 29.13
CA ALA A 259 7.53 -13.63 29.67
C ALA A 259 8.83 -13.84 30.45
N ASN A 260 9.84 -12.98 30.27
CA ASN A 260 11.10 -13.02 31.00
C ASN A 260 11.10 -12.13 32.26
N GLY A 261 9.96 -11.51 32.61
CA GLY A 261 9.84 -10.59 33.75
C GLY A 261 10.07 -9.12 33.37
N GLN A 262 10.35 -8.27 34.37
CA GLN A 262 10.52 -6.82 34.19
C GLN A 262 11.98 -6.34 34.20
N ASP A 263 12.95 -7.23 34.43
CA ASP A 263 14.37 -6.87 34.34
C ASP A 263 14.82 -6.82 32.87
N GLU A 264 14.44 -5.75 32.18
CA GLU A 264 14.71 -5.58 30.74
C GLU A 264 16.21 -5.58 30.42
N TYR A 265 17.10 -5.22 31.36
CA TYR A 265 18.54 -5.31 31.14
C TYR A 265 18.99 -6.76 30.91
N GLU A 266 18.62 -7.68 31.81
CA GLU A 266 19.00 -9.09 31.67
C GLU A 266 18.32 -9.74 30.46
N VAL A 267 17.09 -9.33 30.13
CA VAL A 267 16.41 -9.80 28.92
C VAL A 267 17.15 -9.36 27.65
N PHE A 268 17.45 -8.07 27.50
CA PHE A 268 18.20 -7.56 26.35
C PHE A 268 19.55 -8.24 26.23
N LYS A 269 20.30 -8.32 27.34
CA LYS A 269 21.60 -9.00 27.38
C LYS A 269 21.49 -10.43 26.89
N ARG A 270 20.57 -11.23 27.44
CA ARG A 270 20.33 -12.61 27.03
C ARG A 270 19.97 -12.72 25.54
N MET A 271 19.11 -11.83 25.03
CA MET A 271 18.74 -11.84 23.60
C MET A 271 19.98 -11.66 22.71
N ILE A 272 20.89 -10.75 23.08
CA ILE A 272 22.05 -10.40 22.27
C ILE A 272 23.34 -11.16 22.63
N THR A 273 23.36 -12.01 23.65
CA THR A 273 24.56 -12.82 23.97
C THR A 273 24.33 -14.33 23.89
N GLU A 274 23.09 -14.78 24.05
CA GLU A 274 22.78 -16.21 24.12
C GLU A 274 21.83 -16.66 23.02
N VAL A 275 20.75 -15.91 22.77
CA VAL A 275 19.71 -16.32 21.81
C VAL A 275 20.12 -15.99 20.38
N TYR A 276 20.55 -14.76 20.14
CA TYR A 276 20.96 -14.28 18.82
C TYR A 276 22.37 -13.69 18.88
N PRO A 277 23.42 -14.43 19.26
CA PRO A 277 24.76 -13.87 19.54
C PRO A 277 25.42 -13.16 18.35
N ASN A 278 25.01 -13.48 17.12
CA ASN A 278 25.46 -12.85 15.87
C ASN A 278 24.25 -12.52 14.99
N GLY A 279 24.50 -11.81 13.89
CA GLY A 279 23.48 -11.41 12.93
C GLY A 279 22.58 -10.28 13.44
N LEU A 280 21.50 -10.05 12.69
CA LEU A 280 20.53 -9.00 12.97
C LEU A 280 19.48 -9.50 13.96
N VAL A 281 19.12 -8.68 14.94
CA VAL A 281 17.99 -8.94 15.84
C VAL A 281 17.24 -7.65 16.13
N SER A 282 15.92 -7.67 15.95
CA SER A 282 15.03 -6.58 16.36
C SER A 282 14.42 -6.89 17.72
N ILE A 283 14.50 -5.94 18.66
CA ILE A 283 13.96 -6.10 20.01
C ILE A 283 12.93 -5.01 20.24
N VAL A 284 11.70 -5.40 20.57
CA VAL A 284 10.66 -4.45 20.98
C VAL A 284 11.03 -3.83 22.33
N SER A 285 11.00 -2.50 22.38
CA SER A 285 11.70 -1.72 23.41
C SER A 285 10.79 -0.84 24.24
N ASP A 286 9.48 -1.01 24.17
CA ASP A 286 8.49 -0.18 24.87
C ASP A 286 7.48 -1.03 25.66
N THR A 287 7.92 -2.19 26.16
CA THR A 287 7.07 -3.05 26.99
C THR A 287 6.68 -2.37 28.31
N TRP A 288 7.58 -1.57 28.90
CA TRP A 288 7.32 -0.82 30.14
C TRP A 288 7.71 0.64 30.04
N ASP A 289 8.99 0.93 29.78
CA ASP A 289 9.53 2.29 29.69
C ASP A 289 10.61 2.35 28.61
N PHE A 290 10.20 2.87 27.44
CA PHE A 290 11.08 3.02 26.28
C PHE A 290 12.28 3.93 26.57
N TRP A 291 12.05 5.06 27.25
CA TRP A 291 13.12 6.03 27.48
C TRP A 291 14.11 5.52 28.50
N ASN A 292 13.70 4.73 29.50
CA ASN A 292 14.63 4.02 30.38
C ASN A 292 15.49 2.99 29.62
N ILE A 293 14.92 2.28 28.64
CA ILE A 293 15.72 1.38 27.79
C ILE A 293 16.82 2.17 27.07
N VAL A 294 16.47 3.28 26.42
CA VAL A 294 17.43 4.08 25.63
C VAL A 294 18.42 4.82 26.54
N ALA A 295 18.00 5.34 27.69
CA ALA A 295 18.83 6.15 28.58
C ALA A 295 19.75 5.32 29.50
N GLU A 296 19.30 4.14 29.94
CA GLU A 296 20.01 3.38 30.98
C GLU A 296 20.48 2.00 30.47
N ILE A 297 19.60 1.24 29.80
CA ILE A 297 19.90 -0.15 29.43
C ILE A 297 20.86 -0.23 28.24
N ILE A 298 20.54 0.46 27.15
CA ILE A 298 21.35 0.44 25.93
C ILE A 298 22.79 0.94 26.16
N PRO A 299 23.03 2.05 26.90
CA PRO A 299 24.39 2.46 27.25
C PRO A 299 25.16 1.42 28.06
N ARG A 300 24.52 0.73 29.01
CA ARG A 300 25.14 -0.36 29.80
C ARG A 300 25.49 -1.58 28.94
N LEU A 301 24.82 -1.77 27.81
CA LEU A 301 25.08 -2.85 26.85
C LEU A 301 25.97 -2.42 25.68
N LYS A 302 26.40 -1.15 25.62
CA LYS A 302 27.17 -0.59 24.50
C LYS A 302 28.33 -1.47 24.06
N GLU A 303 29.23 -1.81 24.98
CA GLU A 303 30.41 -2.63 24.65
C GLU A 303 30.03 -4.03 24.13
N VAL A 304 28.93 -4.59 24.62
CA VAL A 304 28.45 -5.91 24.18
C VAL A 304 27.91 -5.79 22.74
N ILE A 305 27.13 -4.75 22.46
CA ILE A 305 26.56 -4.48 21.14
C ILE A 305 27.66 -4.20 20.12
N GLU A 306 28.66 -3.37 20.44
CA GLU A 306 29.77 -3.03 19.55
C GLU A 306 30.67 -4.23 19.20
N LYS A 307 30.78 -5.22 20.09
CA LYS A 307 31.60 -6.43 19.89
C LYS A 307 30.89 -7.52 19.10
N ARG A 308 29.59 -7.41 18.81
CA ARG A 308 28.83 -8.40 18.04
C ARG A 308 29.18 -8.35 16.55
N ASP A 309 29.19 -9.51 15.92
CA ASP A 309 29.12 -9.63 14.46
C ASP A 309 27.65 -9.55 14.02
N GLY A 310 27.10 -8.33 13.94
CA GLY A 310 25.72 -8.09 13.57
C GLY A 310 25.16 -6.77 14.06
N LYS A 311 23.84 -6.58 13.93
CA LYS A 311 23.14 -5.34 14.28
C LYS A 311 22.01 -5.62 15.28
N VAL A 312 21.94 -4.84 16.34
CA VAL A 312 20.77 -4.79 17.22
C VAL A 312 19.86 -3.66 16.75
N VAL A 313 18.58 -3.94 16.54
CA VAL A 313 17.59 -2.96 16.07
C VAL A 313 16.61 -2.68 17.21
N ILE A 314 16.55 -1.42 17.63
CA ILE A 314 15.65 -0.95 18.68
C ILE A 314 14.28 -0.69 18.04
N ARG A 315 13.23 -1.32 18.58
CA ARG A 315 11.87 -1.20 18.06
C ARG A 315 10.89 -0.61 19.08
N PRO A 316 10.68 0.70 19.12
CA PRO A 316 9.46 1.26 19.70
C PRO A 316 8.22 0.87 18.88
N ASP A 317 7.06 0.72 19.54
CA ASP A 317 5.78 0.33 18.95
C ASP A 317 4.59 1.15 19.48
N SER A 318 4.88 2.28 20.15
CA SER A 318 3.87 3.17 20.74
C SER A 318 4.37 4.61 20.86
N GLY A 319 3.42 5.55 20.96
CA GLY A 319 3.68 6.99 21.01
C GLY A 319 3.42 7.69 19.67
N ILE A 320 3.87 8.94 19.55
CA ILE A 320 3.82 9.69 18.29
C ILE A 320 5.08 9.33 17.49
N PRO A 321 4.98 8.62 16.35
CA PRO A 321 6.15 8.08 15.63
C PRO A 321 7.22 9.13 15.31
N GLU A 322 6.81 10.32 14.91
CA GLU A 322 7.69 11.45 14.60
C GLU A 322 8.47 11.89 15.84
N ASP A 323 7.83 11.92 17.00
CA ASP A 323 8.47 12.35 18.24
C ASP A 323 9.38 11.28 18.82
N ILE A 324 8.98 10.02 18.75
CA ILE A 324 9.80 8.90 19.22
C ILE A 324 11.10 8.80 18.41
N LEU A 325 11.01 8.90 17.09
CA LEU A 325 12.18 8.76 16.21
C LEU A 325 13.04 10.02 16.16
N CYS A 326 12.40 11.19 16.01
CA CYS A 326 13.10 12.45 15.74
C CYS A 326 13.25 13.34 16.98
N GLY A 327 12.56 13.04 18.08
CA GLY A 327 12.52 13.85 19.30
C GLY A 327 11.39 14.87 19.27
N LYS A 328 11.32 15.79 20.24
CA LYS A 328 10.41 16.94 20.12
C LYS A 328 10.90 17.88 19.02
N TYR A 329 9.99 18.59 18.35
CA TYR A 329 10.39 19.54 17.32
C TYR A 329 11.11 20.72 17.98
N ILE A 330 12.39 20.87 17.65
CA ILE A 330 13.26 21.95 18.12
C ILE A 330 13.80 22.64 16.89
N GLU A 331 13.35 23.88 16.65
CA GLU A 331 13.77 24.66 15.49
C GLU A 331 15.18 25.22 15.71
N ASP A 332 16.13 24.98 14.78
CA ASP A 332 17.46 25.60 14.86
C ASP A 332 17.41 26.98 14.19
N LEU A 333 17.36 28.02 15.02
CA LEU A 333 17.27 29.43 14.60
C LEU A 333 18.63 30.12 14.61
N THR A 334 19.72 29.34 14.70
CA THR A 334 21.08 29.87 14.72
C THR A 334 21.42 30.48 13.35
N ASP A 335 21.61 31.81 13.29
CA ASP A 335 22.12 32.49 12.09
C ASP A 335 23.64 32.73 12.24
N PRO A 336 24.48 32.11 11.40
CA PRO A 336 25.93 32.32 11.43
C PRO A 336 26.38 33.78 11.22
N ASN A 337 25.52 34.62 10.63
CA ASN A 337 25.81 36.03 10.38
C ASN A 337 25.46 36.93 11.58
N TYR A 338 24.64 36.42 12.51
CA TYR A 338 24.22 37.12 13.72
C TYR A 338 24.48 36.27 14.97
N PRO A 339 25.77 35.96 15.26
CA PRO A 339 26.14 35.31 16.50
C PRO A 339 25.72 36.20 17.68
N ASP A 340 25.26 35.60 18.78
CA ASP A 340 24.77 36.27 20.00
C ASP A 340 23.36 36.87 19.91
N THR A 341 22.52 36.32 19.02
CA THR A 341 21.10 36.68 18.98
C THR A 341 20.43 36.32 20.32
N LYS A 342 19.77 37.30 20.94
CA LYS A 342 19.09 37.09 22.22
C LYS A 342 17.84 36.21 22.04
N PRO A 343 17.59 35.22 22.90
CA PRO A 343 16.46 34.32 22.77
C PRO A 343 15.12 35.06 22.85
N GLU A 344 15.03 36.17 23.58
CA GLU A 344 13.81 37.00 23.66
C GLU A 344 13.43 37.62 22.31
N HIS A 345 14.38 37.82 21.40
CA HIS A 345 14.12 38.41 20.08
C HIS A 345 13.44 37.42 19.12
N MET A 346 13.40 36.12 19.46
CA MET A 346 12.70 35.12 18.64
C MET A 346 11.18 35.21 18.74
N ILE A 347 10.64 36.08 19.61
CA ILE A 347 9.20 36.31 19.69
C ILE A 347 8.61 36.76 18.36
N ASP A 348 9.33 37.57 17.58
CA ASP A 348 8.85 38.04 16.28
C ASP A 348 8.67 36.87 15.31
N HIS A 349 9.66 35.97 15.23
CA HIS A 349 9.60 34.74 14.43
C HIS A 349 8.41 33.85 14.82
N PHE A 350 8.23 33.57 16.11
CA PHE A 350 7.11 32.74 16.56
C PHE A 350 5.76 33.42 16.42
N SER A 351 5.72 34.75 16.48
CA SER A 351 4.51 35.51 16.26
C SER A 351 4.08 35.42 14.79
N GLU A 352 5.02 35.59 13.84
CA GLU A 352 4.76 35.35 12.41
C GLU A 352 4.27 33.92 12.16
N LYS A 353 4.96 32.92 12.74
CA LYS A 353 4.58 31.51 12.64
C LYS A 353 3.15 31.24 13.12
N LEU A 354 2.75 31.81 14.26
CA LEU A 354 1.38 31.70 14.77
C LEU A 354 0.34 32.32 13.81
N HIS A 355 0.68 33.41 13.11
CA HIS A 355 -0.21 34.03 12.12
C HIS A 355 -0.32 33.21 10.83
N GLU A 356 0.69 32.41 10.51
CA GLU A 356 0.67 31.48 9.36
C GLU A 356 -0.08 30.18 9.66
N MET A 357 -0.24 29.83 10.94
CA MET A 357 -1.01 28.67 11.37
C MET A 357 -2.52 28.92 11.23
N ASP A 358 -3.28 27.89 10.85
CA ASP A 358 -4.74 27.94 10.73
C ASP A 358 -5.42 27.88 12.11
N LEU A 359 -5.16 28.90 12.93
CA LEU A 359 -5.62 29.00 14.32
C LEU A 359 -6.92 29.78 14.46
N CYS A 360 -7.48 30.32 13.38
CA CYS A 360 -8.60 31.24 13.46
C CYS A 360 -9.59 31.01 12.31
N GLY A 361 -10.88 31.17 12.60
CA GLY A 361 -11.88 31.23 11.55
C GLY A 361 -13.28 31.51 12.07
N ASP A 362 -14.27 31.09 11.31
CA ASP A 362 -15.68 31.27 11.67
C ASP A 362 -16.04 30.42 12.90
N GLY A 363 -16.14 31.07 14.05
CA GLY A 363 -16.57 30.48 15.31
C GLY A 363 -15.53 29.66 16.05
N TYR A 364 -14.25 29.70 15.66
CA TYR A 364 -13.17 29.01 16.37
C TYR A 364 -11.90 29.87 16.44
N HIS A 365 -11.16 29.72 17.53
CA HIS A 365 -9.80 30.20 17.73
C HIS A 365 -8.96 29.10 18.39
N GLY A 366 -7.65 29.20 18.27
CA GLY A 366 -6.72 28.28 18.92
C GLY A 366 -6.56 28.53 20.42
N ASP A 367 -5.57 27.87 21.00
CA ASP A 367 -5.22 27.99 22.42
C ASP A 367 -4.69 29.40 22.75
N GLU A 368 -4.88 29.86 23.98
CA GLU A 368 -4.40 31.18 24.44
C GLU A 368 -2.90 31.21 24.75
N GLU A 369 -2.26 30.03 24.81
CA GLU A 369 -0.85 29.85 25.16
C GLU A 369 -0.21 28.79 24.25
N TYR A 370 0.93 29.12 23.64
CA TYR A 370 1.74 28.19 22.85
C TYR A 370 3.16 28.11 23.39
N GLU A 371 3.76 26.94 23.28
CA GLU A 371 5.15 26.70 23.68
C GLU A 371 5.99 26.29 22.47
N PHE A 372 7.12 26.96 22.28
CA PHE A 372 8.07 26.69 21.21
C PHE A 372 9.43 26.32 21.79
N ALA A 373 10.00 25.22 21.32
CA ALA A 373 11.37 24.85 21.62
C ALA A 373 12.28 25.19 20.42
N PHE A 374 13.42 25.81 20.69
CA PHE A 374 14.35 26.22 19.66
C PHE A 374 15.79 26.23 20.16
N LYS A 375 16.72 26.24 19.21
CA LYS A 375 18.15 26.28 19.44
C LYS A 375 18.73 27.58 18.89
N LEU A 376 19.57 28.24 19.67
CA LEU A 376 20.37 29.40 19.27
C LEU A 376 21.80 29.21 19.77
N ASP A 377 22.77 29.33 18.86
CA ASP A 377 24.21 29.30 19.17
C ASP A 377 24.62 28.10 20.04
N GLY A 378 23.98 26.94 19.81
CA GLY A 378 24.26 25.70 20.56
C GLY A 378 23.53 25.55 21.90
N LYS A 379 22.74 26.54 22.32
CA LYS A 379 21.90 26.48 23.52
C LYS A 379 20.44 26.27 23.16
N TYR A 380 19.69 25.62 24.04
CA TYR A 380 18.28 25.29 23.83
C TYR A 380 17.40 26.14 24.72
N TYR A 381 16.31 26.64 24.15
CA TYR A 381 15.38 27.52 24.82
C TYR A 381 13.95 27.07 24.58
N ARG A 382 13.10 27.31 25.57
CA ARG A 382 11.67 27.10 25.50
C ARG A 382 10.98 28.43 25.73
N MET A 383 10.24 28.91 24.73
CA MET A 383 9.49 30.16 24.79
C MET A 383 8.00 29.87 24.88
N THR A 384 7.35 30.46 25.88
CA THR A 384 5.90 30.49 25.99
C THR A 384 5.39 31.81 25.45
N VAL A 385 4.45 31.74 24.52
CA VAL A 385 3.84 32.88 23.84
C VAL A 385 2.34 32.90 24.16
N ASP A 386 1.88 34.02 24.71
CA ASP A 386 0.46 34.30 24.90
C ASP A 386 -0.13 34.86 23.61
N VAL A 387 -1.32 34.39 23.25
CA VAL A 387 -2.05 34.81 22.05
C VAL A 387 -3.38 35.41 22.44
N ASP A 388 -3.53 36.70 22.16
CA ASP A 388 -4.79 37.41 22.35
C ASP A 388 -5.60 37.34 21.05
N TYR A 389 -6.78 36.70 21.11
CA TYR A 389 -7.70 36.64 19.98
C TYR A 389 -8.80 37.70 20.08
N ASN A 390 -9.14 38.28 18.94
CA ASN A 390 -10.30 39.15 18.79
C ASN A 390 -11.18 38.67 17.63
N ARG A 391 -12.34 39.28 17.44
CA ARG A 391 -13.30 38.84 16.42
C ARG A 391 -14.01 39.96 15.69
N HIS A 392 -14.08 39.84 14.37
CA HIS A 392 -14.93 40.67 13.52
C HIS A 392 -16.38 40.15 13.58
N ASP A 393 -17.34 41.08 13.66
CA ASP A 393 -18.79 40.81 13.60
C ASP A 393 -19.30 39.70 14.55
N LYS A 394 -18.61 39.53 15.68
CA LYS A 394 -18.88 38.49 16.71
C LYS A 394 -18.77 37.04 16.20
N ARG A 395 -18.17 36.80 15.03
CA ARG A 395 -18.13 35.47 14.41
C ARG A 395 -16.76 35.03 13.91
N TYR A 396 -16.00 35.89 13.25
CA TYR A 396 -14.71 35.53 12.67
C TYR A 396 -13.58 35.91 13.62
N TYR A 397 -12.85 34.94 14.15
CA TYR A 397 -11.71 35.18 15.04
C TYR A 397 -10.43 35.49 14.26
N TYR A 398 -9.55 36.30 14.83
CA TYR A 398 -8.19 36.59 14.35
C TYR A 398 -7.27 36.85 15.55
N ILE A 399 -5.96 36.68 15.34
CA ILE A 399 -4.95 37.03 16.34
C ILE A 399 -4.83 38.56 16.40
N GLU A 400 -5.15 39.17 17.54
CA GLU A 400 -5.00 40.61 17.78
C GLU A 400 -3.57 40.96 18.20
N SER A 401 -2.98 40.16 19.09
CA SER A 401 -1.58 40.34 19.47
C SER A 401 -0.98 39.06 20.01
N THR A 402 0.35 39.00 19.98
CA THR A 402 1.16 37.94 20.59
C THR A 402 2.14 38.56 21.58
N LYS A 403 2.40 37.87 22.68
CA LYS A 403 3.32 38.35 23.71
C LYS A 403 4.15 37.23 24.29
N MET A 404 5.47 37.42 24.34
CA MET A 404 6.34 36.51 25.07
C MET A 404 6.00 36.55 26.57
N ARG A 405 5.54 35.41 27.11
CA ARG A 405 5.31 35.22 28.54
C ARG A 405 6.62 34.93 29.27
N LYS A 406 7.38 33.96 28.76
CA LYS A 406 8.66 33.53 29.32
C LYS A 406 9.54 32.89 28.25
N VAL A 407 10.86 32.95 28.46
CA VAL A 407 11.84 32.16 27.73
C VAL A 407 12.85 31.59 28.73
N GLU A 408 13.09 30.29 28.66
CA GLU A 408 13.93 29.57 29.61
C GLU A 408 14.95 28.71 28.87
N GLU A 409 16.23 28.84 29.23
CA GLU A 409 17.28 27.92 28.77
C GLU A 409 17.03 26.54 29.41
N PHE A 410 17.09 25.47 28.62
CA PHE A 410 16.94 24.09 29.11
C PHE A 410 17.99 23.17 28.51
N THR A 411 18.20 22.02 29.14
CA THR A 411 18.99 20.92 28.55
C THR A 411 18.01 19.90 27.99
N PRO A 412 18.06 19.57 26.69
CA PRO A 412 17.18 18.55 26.11
C PRO A 412 17.32 17.22 26.83
N SER A 413 16.17 16.65 27.20
CA SER A 413 16.09 15.26 27.64
C SER A 413 16.32 14.31 26.46
N ILE A 414 16.50 13.02 26.73
CA ILE A 414 16.62 12.01 25.66
C ILE A 414 15.36 11.94 24.79
N GLU A 415 14.18 12.22 25.38
CA GLU A 415 12.90 12.31 24.67
C GLU A 415 12.87 13.54 23.74
N ASP A 416 13.40 14.68 24.18
CA ASP A 416 13.52 15.87 23.35
C ASP A 416 14.44 15.62 22.13
N LEU A 417 15.47 14.78 22.29
CA LEU A 417 16.39 14.41 21.22
C LEU A 417 15.84 13.32 20.29
N GLY A 418 15.04 12.40 20.81
CA GLY A 418 14.51 11.26 20.05
C GLY A 418 15.50 10.10 19.91
N LEU A 419 14.98 8.96 19.46
CA LEU A 419 15.73 7.72 19.37
C LEU A 419 16.98 7.85 18.50
N ILE A 420 16.88 8.43 17.31
CA ILE A 420 18.00 8.43 16.36
C ILE A 420 19.18 9.26 16.87
N GLU A 421 18.91 10.43 17.42
CA GLU A 421 19.97 11.25 18.01
C GLU A 421 20.51 10.64 19.31
N ALA A 422 19.64 10.03 20.13
CA ALA A 422 20.08 9.31 21.33
C ALA A 422 21.05 8.17 20.99
N LEU A 423 20.72 7.32 20.01
CA LEU A 423 21.60 6.25 19.56
C LEU A 423 22.91 6.78 18.99
N TRP A 424 22.87 7.89 18.24
CA TRP A 424 24.09 8.56 17.77
C TRP A 424 24.96 9.06 18.92
N ASN A 425 24.37 9.63 19.96
CA ASN A 425 25.12 10.10 21.13
C ASN A 425 25.77 8.95 21.91
N ILE A 426 25.17 7.76 21.88
CA ILE A 426 25.70 6.56 22.55
C ILE A 426 26.79 5.89 21.70
N PHE A 427 26.54 5.64 20.42
CA PHE A 427 27.39 4.79 19.56
C PHE A 427 28.21 5.57 18.53
N GLY A 428 27.84 6.80 18.22
CA GLY A 428 28.38 7.55 17.09
C GLY A 428 28.01 6.90 15.75
N GLY A 429 28.89 7.08 14.77
CA GLY A 429 28.73 6.53 13.43
C GLY A 429 29.60 7.26 12.41
N SER A 430 29.12 7.35 11.18
CA SER A 430 29.81 8.04 10.08
C SER A 430 29.01 9.25 9.60
N ILE A 431 29.66 10.15 8.88
CA ILE A 431 29.02 11.28 8.19
C ILE A 431 29.09 10.99 6.69
N THR A 432 27.98 11.14 5.98
CA THR A 432 27.90 10.97 4.52
C THR A 432 28.61 12.10 3.80
N GLU A 433 28.90 11.93 2.51
CA GLU A 433 29.44 13.03 1.68
C GLU A 433 28.48 14.24 1.59
N LYS A 434 27.20 14.03 1.88
CA LYS A 434 26.17 15.07 1.95
C LYS A 434 26.14 15.80 3.31
N GLY A 435 26.96 15.39 4.28
CA GLY A 435 27.04 16.00 5.60
C GLY A 435 26.05 15.46 6.64
N TYR A 436 25.39 14.33 6.38
CA TYR A 436 24.39 13.75 7.28
C TYR A 436 24.97 12.59 8.10
N LYS A 437 24.51 12.45 9.34
CA LYS A 437 24.93 11.40 10.27
C LYS A 437 24.25 10.06 9.97
N VAL A 438 25.02 8.99 9.92
CA VAL A 438 24.58 7.59 9.79
C VAL A 438 25.06 6.81 11.01
N LEU A 439 24.15 6.19 11.75
CA LEU A 439 24.43 5.43 12.96
C LEU A 439 25.49 4.35 12.74
N ALA A 440 26.23 4.03 13.81
CA ALA A 440 27.17 2.93 13.81
C ALA A 440 26.52 1.61 13.30
N PRO A 441 27.19 0.81 12.47
CA PRO A 441 26.58 -0.38 11.85
C PRO A 441 26.03 -1.43 12.82
N CYS A 442 26.46 -1.43 14.08
CA CYS A 442 26.03 -2.37 15.12
C CYS A 442 24.65 -2.05 15.73
N ILE A 443 24.10 -0.86 15.47
CA ILE A 443 22.81 -0.41 16.01
C ILE A 443 21.90 0.12 14.89
N GLY A 444 20.59 0.02 15.08
CA GLY A 444 19.59 0.61 14.17
C GLY A 444 18.25 0.81 14.86
N ALA A 445 17.30 1.37 14.13
CA ALA A 445 15.94 1.60 14.60
C ALA A 445 14.90 1.12 13.57
N ILE A 446 13.79 0.59 14.07
CA ILE A 446 12.59 0.31 13.28
C ILE A 446 11.37 0.77 14.06
N TYR A 447 10.41 1.42 13.41
CA TYR A 447 9.14 1.81 14.04
C TYR A 447 7.97 1.19 13.28
N GLY A 448 7.07 0.50 13.99
CA GLY A 448 6.06 -0.37 13.38
C GLY A 448 4.60 0.08 13.48
N ASP A 449 4.28 1.11 14.28
CA ASP A 449 2.90 1.51 14.53
C ASP A 449 2.42 2.65 13.61
N ALA A 450 1.30 2.38 12.92
CA ALA A 450 0.52 3.34 12.11
C ALA A 450 1.31 4.28 11.15
N ILE A 451 2.41 3.83 10.56
CA ILE A 451 3.20 4.63 9.60
C ILE A 451 2.40 4.86 8.29
N THR A 452 1.83 6.05 8.11
CA THR A 452 1.24 6.52 6.83
C THR A 452 2.29 7.14 5.89
N LEU A 453 1.91 7.48 4.66
CA LEU A 453 2.78 8.15 3.70
C LEU A 453 3.24 9.53 4.22
N GLU A 454 2.31 10.29 4.78
CA GLU A 454 2.55 11.62 5.35
C GLU A 454 3.48 11.54 6.56
N ARG A 455 3.27 10.54 7.44
CA ARG A 455 4.15 10.32 8.59
C ARG A 455 5.56 9.92 8.16
N CYS A 456 5.68 9.03 7.17
CA CYS A 456 6.98 8.62 6.61
C CYS A 456 7.73 9.83 6.04
N GLU A 457 7.07 10.69 5.26
CA GLU A 457 7.68 11.91 4.71
C GLU A 457 8.07 12.89 5.84
N THR A 458 7.21 13.10 6.82
CA THR A 458 7.46 13.98 7.98
C THR A 458 8.66 13.50 8.80
N ILE A 459 8.76 12.19 9.08
CA ILE A 459 9.90 11.61 9.80
C ILE A 459 11.19 11.83 9.01
N CYS A 460 11.18 11.54 7.71
CA CYS A 460 12.36 11.73 6.87
C CYS A 460 12.80 13.19 6.79
N GLU A 461 11.86 14.15 6.69
CA GLU A 461 12.18 15.58 6.70
C GLU A 461 12.78 16.00 8.04
N ARG A 462 12.14 15.65 9.16
CA ARG A 462 12.63 16.00 10.50
C ARG A 462 14.02 15.42 10.79
N LEU A 463 14.30 14.19 10.34
CA LEU A 463 15.65 13.62 10.44
C LEU A 463 16.65 14.40 9.59
N ALA A 464 16.28 14.78 8.36
CA ALA A 464 17.14 15.57 7.50
C ALA A 464 17.42 16.97 8.09
N GLU A 465 16.42 17.66 8.64
CA GLU A 465 16.60 18.95 9.33
C GLU A 465 17.58 18.83 10.52
N LYS A 466 17.51 17.70 11.25
CA LYS A 466 18.45 17.39 12.34
C LYS A 466 19.83 16.90 11.88
N GLY A 467 20.08 16.86 10.57
CA GLY A 467 21.34 16.41 10.00
C GLY A 467 21.58 14.91 10.09
N PHE A 468 20.51 14.10 10.14
CA PHE A 468 20.57 12.63 10.11
C PHE A 468 20.13 12.08 8.76
N ALA A 469 20.77 11.01 8.32
CA ALA A 469 20.35 10.29 7.13
C ALA A 469 19.01 9.59 7.38
N SER A 470 18.12 9.61 6.39
CA SER A 470 16.83 8.91 6.47
C SER A 470 17.00 7.40 6.56
N THR A 471 18.11 6.87 6.03
CA THR A 471 18.48 5.44 6.05
C THR A 471 18.75 4.88 7.45
N ASN A 472 18.74 5.71 8.50
CA ASN A 472 18.89 5.27 9.90
C ASN A 472 17.64 4.54 10.43
N VAL A 473 16.50 4.66 9.75
CA VAL A 473 15.21 4.11 10.18
C VAL A 473 14.67 3.14 9.15
N VAL A 474 14.17 2.01 9.62
CA VAL A 474 13.25 1.13 8.87
C VAL A 474 11.82 1.42 9.34
N PHE A 475 10.87 1.41 8.42
CA PHE A 475 9.46 1.63 8.68
C PHE A 475 8.70 0.31 8.55
N GLY A 476 8.10 -0.14 9.66
CA GLY A 476 7.12 -1.21 9.65
C GLY A 476 5.79 -0.69 9.12
N ILE A 477 5.39 -1.13 7.93
CA ILE A 477 4.17 -0.68 7.26
C ILE A 477 3.07 -1.72 7.54
N GLY A 478 2.12 -1.33 8.39
CA GLY A 478 1.06 -2.22 8.89
C GLY A 478 -0.25 -2.17 8.10
N SER A 479 -1.26 -2.84 8.66
CA SER A 479 -2.59 -2.93 8.07
C SER A 479 -3.34 -1.61 8.03
N PHE A 480 -3.02 -0.63 8.89
CA PHE A 480 -3.66 0.69 8.79
C PHE A 480 -3.45 1.31 7.41
N THR A 481 -2.24 1.17 6.86
CA THR A 481 -1.90 1.64 5.52
C THR A 481 -2.48 0.78 4.41
N TYR A 482 -2.48 -0.55 4.56
CA TYR A 482 -2.91 -1.46 3.48
C TYR A 482 -4.41 -1.82 3.51
N GLN A 483 -4.94 -2.18 4.67
CA GLN A 483 -6.32 -2.65 4.86
C GLN A 483 -7.33 -1.51 4.97
N HIS A 484 -6.94 -0.30 5.41
CA HIS A 484 -7.84 0.87 5.48
C HIS A 484 -8.08 1.51 4.10
N ASN A 485 -8.24 0.68 3.07
CA ASN A 485 -8.54 1.06 1.71
C ASN A 485 -9.76 0.29 1.21
N THR A 486 -10.36 0.80 0.15
CA THR A 486 -11.45 0.11 -0.55
C THR A 486 -11.20 0.16 -2.06
N ARG A 487 -12.01 -0.58 -2.84
CA ARG A 487 -12.03 -0.44 -4.30
C ARG A 487 -12.18 1.03 -4.74
N ASP A 488 -12.83 1.87 -3.93
CA ASP A 488 -13.05 3.27 -4.24
C ASP A 488 -11.85 4.19 -3.99
N THR A 489 -10.79 3.73 -3.30
CA THR A 489 -9.54 4.50 -3.11
C THR A 489 -9.03 5.06 -4.45
N PHE A 490 -9.01 4.22 -5.50
CA PHE A 490 -8.71 4.63 -6.88
C PHE A 490 -9.93 4.61 -7.84
N GLY A 491 -11.13 4.41 -7.30
CA GLY A 491 -12.38 4.39 -8.05
C GLY A 491 -12.46 3.31 -9.13
N PHE A 492 -11.79 2.15 -8.96
CA PHE A 492 -11.70 1.08 -9.96
C PHE A 492 -13.08 0.68 -10.45
N ALA A 493 -13.32 0.74 -11.76
CA ALA A 493 -14.60 0.38 -12.32
C ALA A 493 -14.44 -0.45 -13.57
N MET A 494 -15.19 -1.55 -13.63
CA MET A 494 -15.41 -2.30 -14.86
C MET A 494 -16.69 -1.80 -15.53
N LYS A 495 -16.67 -1.51 -16.84
CA LYS A 495 -17.85 -1.01 -17.56
C LYS A 495 -17.91 -1.61 -18.96
N ALA A 496 -19.11 -2.02 -19.38
CA ALA A 496 -19.34 -2.38 -20.77
C ALA A 496 -19.36 -1.12 -21.64
N THR A 497 -18.53 -1.12 -22.67
CA THR A 497 -18.32 0.02 -23.57
C THR A 497 -18.60 -0.33 -25.02
N TYR A 498 -18.72 -1.62 -25.37
CA TYR A 498 -19.07 -2.05 -26.72
C TYR A 498 -19.93 -3.32 -26.71
N ALA A 499 -20.84 -3.41 -27.68
CA ALA A 499 -21.63 -4.62 -27.92
C ALA A 499 -21.81 -4.89 -29.42
N VAL A 500 -22.11 -6.14 -29.79
CA VAL A 500 -22.65 -6.51 -31.11
C VAL A 500 -24.04 -7.09 -30.92
N ILE A 501 -25.02 -6.56 -31.65
CA ILE A 501 -26.43 -6.96 -31.56
C ILE A 501 -26.98 -7.15 -32.98
N ASN A 502 -27.43 -8.35 -33.32
CA ASN A 502 -27.90 -8.73 -34.67
C ASN A 502 -26.87 -8.38 -35.76
N GLY A 503 -25.59 -8.69 -35.52
CA GLY A 503 -24.47 -8.33 -36.39
C GLY A 503 -24.09 -6.84 -36.42
N GLU A 504 -24.81 -5.95 -35.73
CA GLU A 504 -24.52 -4.52 -35.70
C GLU A 504 -23.69 -4.12 -34.48
N GLU A 505 -22.60 -3.40 -34.70
CA GLU A 505 -21.77 -2.83 -33.64
C GLU A 505 -22.49 -1.65 -32.93
N LYS A 506 -22.51 -1.68 -31.60
CA LYS A 506 -23.07 -0.63 -30.75
C LYS A 506 -22.00 -0.13 -29.77
N LEU A 507 -21.66 1.15 -29.91
CA LEU A 507 -20.71 1.84 -29.03
C LEU A 507 -21.47 2.38 -27.82
N ILE A 508 -21.51 1.59 -26.74
CA ILE A 508 -22.25 1.91 -25.51
C ILE A 508 -21.38 2.73 -24.55
N TYR A 509 -22.00 3.57 -23.73
CA TYR A 509 -21.31 4.36 -22.71
C TYR A 509 -22.31 4.84 -21.65
N LYS A 510 -21.79 5.20 -20.47
CA LYS A 510 -22.55 5.83 -19.38
C LYS A 510 -22.12 7.28 -19.23
N ASP A 511 -23.09 8.20 -19.19
CA ASP A 511 -22.85 9.63 -18.97
C ASP A 511 -23.94 10.25 -18.07
N PRO A 512 -23.83 10.13 -16.74
CA PRO A 512 -24.87 10.59 -15.82
C PRO A 512 -24.88 12.11 -15.71
N LYS A 513 -26.04 12.74 -15.98
CA LYS A 513 -26.22 14.20 -15.90
C LYS A 513 -25.93 14.81 -14.52
N THR A 514 -26.07 14.03 -13.45
CA THR A 514 -25.89 14.48 -12.05
C THR A 514 -24.46 14.31 -11.53
N ASP A 515 -23.54 13.84 -12.37
CA ASP A 515 -22.14 13.62 -12.00
C ASP A 515 -21.24 14.71 -12.57
N SER A 516 -20.18 15.08 -11.86
CA SER A 516 -19.21 16.10 -12.28
C SER A 516 -18.26 15.65 -13.39
N GLY A 517 -18.63 14.62 -14.16
CA GLY A 517 -17.85 14.03 -15.25
C GLY A 517 -16.91 12.90 -14.83
N MET A 518 -16.83 12.53 -13.55
CA MET A 518 -15.99 11.44 -13.03
C MET A 518 -16.55 10.02 -13.31
N LYS A 519 -17.85 9.90 -13.54
CA LYS A 519 -18.57 8.65 -13.83
C LYS A 519 -18.84 8.42 -15.31
N LYS A 520 -18.36 9.32 -16.17
CA LYS A 520 -18.37 9.09 -17.62
C LYS A 520 -17.45 7.91 -17.94
N SER A 521 -17.99 6.88 -18.59
CA SER A 521 -17.19 5.74 -19.04
C SER A 521 -16.55 6.02 -20.39
N GLN A 522 -15.55 5.22 -20.76
CA GLN A 522 -15.15 5.09 -22.17
C GLN A 522 -16.35 4.65 -23.02
N LYS A 523 -16.25 4.90 -24.33
CA LYS A 523 -17.23 4.54 -25.35
C LYS A 523 -16.59 3.59 -26.37
N GLY A 524 -17.31 2.60 -26.88
CA GLY A 524 -16.80 1.69 -27.90
C GLY A 524 -15.62 0.81 -27.41
N ARG A 525 -14.85 0.29 -28.36
CA ARG A 525 -13.56 -0.35 -28.09
C ARG A 525 -12.50 0.69 -27.80
N VAL A 526 -11.45 0.25 -27.11
CA VAL A 526 -10.35 1.14 -26.68
C VAL A 526 -9.00 0.57 -27.11
N VAL A 527 -8.03 1.45 -27.31
CA VAL A 527 -6.61 1.11 -27.35
C VAL A 527 -5.87 2.00 -26.38
N VAL A 528 -4.78 1.49 -25.79
CA VAL A 528 -3.88 2.29 -24.95
C VAL A 528 -2.59 2.49 -25.72
N LEU A 529 -2.10 3.71 -25.77
CA LEU A 529 -0.87 4.08 -26.49
C LEU A 529 0.08 4.75 -25.52
N GLU A 530 1.38 4.57 -25.75
CA GLU A 530 2.41 5.34 -25.07
C GLU A 530 2.84 6.51 -25.98
N GLU A 531 2.68 7.73 -25.47
CA GLU A 531 3.05 8.98 -26.15
C GLU A 531 3.86 9.83 -25.17
N ASP A 532 5.08 10.21 -25.56
CA ASP A 532 6.00 11.02 -24.73
C ASP A 532 6.26 10.43 -23.32
N GLY A 533 6.29 9.10 -23.21
CA GLY A 533 6.49 8.38 -21.95
C GLY A 533 5.26 8.32 -21.05
N GLU A 534 4.10 8.79 -21.53
CA GLU A 534 2.82 8.76 -20.83
C GLU A 534 1.81 7.85 -21.54
N LEU A 535 1.06 7.09 -20.73
CA LEU A 535 -0.02 6.29 -21.27
C LEU A 535 -1.26 7.14 -21.50
N LYS A 536 -1.79 7.07 -22.72
CA LYS A 536 -3.08 7.65 -23.12
C LYS A 536 -3.95 6.57 -23.73
N TYR A 537 -5.22 6.87 -23.93
CA TYR A 537 -6.13 5.95 -24.60
C TYR A 537 -6.90 6.63 -25.71
N ILE A 538 -7.25 5.85 -26.73
CA ILE A 538 -8.24 6.21 -27.75
C ILE A 538 -9.46 5.34 -27.51
N ASP A 539 -10.63 5.95 -27.38
CA ASP A 539 -11.92 5.26 -27.33
C ASP A 539 -12.79 5.67 -28.53
N GLY A 540 -14.03 5.19 -28.55
CA GLY A 540 -14.97 5.41 -29.63
C GLY A 540 -14.74 4.51 -30.84
N LEU A 541 -13.90 3.49 -30.71
CA LEU A 541 -13.52 2.62 -31.83
C LEU A 541 -14.53 1.50 -32.05
N ASN A 542 -14.73 1.14 -33.31
CA ASN A 542 -15.29 -0.13 -33.71
C ASN A 542 -14.21 -1.24 -33.74
N LYS A 543 -14.58 -2.48 -34.10
CA LYS A 543 -13.62 -3.60 -34.12
C LYS A 543 -12.53 -3.43 -35.17
N GLU A 544 -12.86 -3.00 -36.39
CA GLU A 544 -11.90 -2.82 -37.48
C GLU A 544 -10.92 -1.69 -37.17
N GLU A 545 -11.42 -0.57 -36.67
CA GLU A 545 -10.61 0.57 -36.23
C GLU A 545 -9.63 0.18 -35.13
N GLN A 546 -10.08 -0.57 -34.11
CA GLN A 546 -9.18 -1.06 -33.06
C GLN A 546 -8.06 -1.95 -33.63
N VAL A 547 -8.38 -2.82 -34.59
CA VAL A 547 -7.40 -3.71 -35.24
C VAL A 547 -6.33 -2.91 -36.00
N SER A 548 -6.64 -1.72 -36.51
CA SER A 548 -5.65 -0.85 -37.19
C SER A 548 -4.49 -0.39 -36.27
N TYR A 549 -4.65 -0.52 -34.95
CA TYR A 549 -3.61 -0.24 -33.94
C TYR A 549 -2.83 -1.48 -33.51
N PHE A 550 -2.97 -2.61 -34.20
CA PHE A 550 -2.20 -3.82 -33.91
C PHE A 550 -0.69 -3.51 -33.88
N GLY A 551 0.00 -3.98 -32.82
CA GLY A 551 1.41 -3.71 -32.57
C GLY A 551 1.72 -2.33 -31.97
N LYS A 552 0.72 -1.44 -31.83
CA LYS A 552 0.85 -0.15 -31.12
C LYS A 552 0.10 -0.13 -29.78
N ASP A 553 -1.02 -0.85 -29.72
CA ASP A 553 -1.83 -1.00 -28.51
C ASP A 553 -1.03 -1.69 -27.39
N GLN A 554 -0.89 -1.01 -26.26
CA GLN A 554 -0.20 -1.47 -25.06
C GLN A 554 -0.99 -2.53 -24.29
N LEU A 555 -2.30 -2.66 -24.56
CA LEU A 555 -3.09 -3.78 -24.05
C LEU A 555 -2.73 -5.04 -24.84
N GLU A 556 -2.08 -6.01 -24.20
CA GLU A 556 -1.69 -7.28 -24.81
C GLU A 556 -2.54 -8.43 -24.26
N GLN A 557 -2.70 -9.50 -25.04
CA GLN A 557 -3.51 -10.66 -24.63
C GLN A 557 -2.87 -11.40 -23.44
N VAL A 558 -3.62 -11.54 -22.34
CA VAL A 558 -3.20 -12.29 -21.14
C VAL A 558 -3.92 -13.62 -21.05
N PHE A 559 -5.19 -13.67 -21.46
CA PHE A 559 -6.02 -14.87 -21.42
C PHE A 559 -6.88 -14.99 -22.66
N PHE A 560 -7.02 -16.22 -23.16
CA PHE A 560 -7.92 -16.53 -24.26
C PHE A 560 -8.42 -17.97 -24.13
N ASN A 561 -9.74 -18.14 -24.04
CA ASN A 561 -10.42 -19.45 -24.11
C ASN A 561 -9.81 -20.54 -23.19
N GLY A 562 -9.64 -20.23 -21.91
CA GLY A 562 -9.14 -21.18 -20.92
C GLY A 562 -7.61 -21.28 -20.82
N GLN A 563 -6.88 -20.49 -21.61
CA GLN A 563 -5.40 -20.54 -21.66
C GLN A 563 -4.78 -19.20 -21.26
N LEU A 564 -3.70 -19.28 -20.47
CA LEU A 564 -2.82 -18.16 -20.17
C LEU A 564 -1.90 -17.90 -21.38
N HIS A 565 -1.80 -16.64 -21.81
CA HIS A 565 -0.99 -16.22 -22.95
C HIS A 565 0.21 -15.34 -22.57
N ARG A 566 0.20 -14.74 -21.37
CA ARG A 566 1.31 -13.97 -20.83
C ARG A 566 1.62 -14.46 -19.42
N ASP A 567 2.86 -14.91 -19.20
CA ASP A 567 3.36 -15.45 -17.94
C ASP A 567 4.63 -14.70 -17.53
N GLU A 568 4.46 -13.58 -16.83
CA GLU A 568 5.52 -12.68 -16.38
C GLU A 568 6.09 -13.16 -15.04
N SER A 569 7.41 -13.06 -14.90
CA SER A 569 8.13 -13.31 -13.66
C SER A 569 8.10 -12.12 -12.71
N LEU A 570 8.30 -12.35 -11.42
CA LEU A 570 8.48 -11.29 -10.41
C LEU A 570 9.62 -10.34 -10.80
N GLN A 571 10.74 -10.88 -11.29
CA GLN A 571 11.89 -10.09 -11.70
C GLN A 571 11.52 -9.10 -12.82
N GLU A 572 10.85 -9.55 -13.89
CA GLU A 572 10.42 -8.68 -14.99
C GLU A 572 9.48 -7.55 -14.52
N ILE A 573 8.62 -7.83 -13.53
CA ILE A 573 7.72 -6.84 -12.94
C ILE A 573 8.49 -5.82 -12.11
N ARG A 574 9.44 -6.27 -11.27
CA ARG A 574 10.29 -5.40 -10.45
C ARG A 574 11.19 -4.51 -11.30
N GLU A 575 11.83 -5.04 -12.34
CA GLU A 575 12.64 -4.26 -13.28
C GLU A 575 11.81 -3.12 -13.91
N ARG A 576 10.56 -3.41 -14.27
CA ARG A 576 9.63 -2.43 -14.82
C ARG A 576 9.26 -1.32 -13.84
N ILE A 577 9.18 -1.65 -12.55
CA ILE A 577 8.92 -0.69 -11.46
C ILE A 577 10.18 0.12 -11.15
N GLU A 578 11.35 -0.50 -11.07
CA GLU A 578 12.61 0.18 -10.76
C GLU A 578 12.94 1.27 -11.78
N HIS A 579 12.63 1.06 -13.05
CA HIS A 579 12.74 2.10 -14.08
C HIS A 579 11.80 3.31 -13.90
N LYS A 580 10.91 3.30 -12.90
CA LYS A 580 9.92 4.34 -12.62
C LYS A 580 10.10 4.99 -11.24
N ILE A 581 11.10 4.57 -10.47
CA ILE A 581 11.38 5.07 -9.12
C ILE A 581 12.43 6.20 -9.19
#